data_AF-A0A846XVF4-F1
#
_entry.id   AF-A0A846XVF4-F1
#
_cell.length_a   1.000
_cell.length_b   1.000
_cell.length_c   1.000
_cell.angle_alpha   90.00
_cell.angle_beta   90.00
_cell.angle_gamma   90.00
#
_symmetry.space_group_name_H-M   'P 1'
#
loop_
_entity.id
_entity.type
_entity.pdbx_description
1 polymer ?
#
loop_
_entity_poly.entity_id
_entity_poly.type
_entity_poly.pdbx_seq_one_letter_code
_entity_poly.pdbx_strand_id
1 'polypeptide(L)' 'MVDEYRLFTYPVVQGRGRRLFPDGYTIPALRLADSKSFRSGITYTCYAVR' A
#
# COMPACT_ATOMS: atom_id res chain seq x y z
N MET A 1 14.75 -4.32 6.62
CA MET A 1 13.63 -5.29 6.52
C MET A 1 12.36 -4.55 6.91
N VAL A 2 11.27 -4.78 6.19
CA VAL A 2 9.95 -4.23 6.51
C VAL A 2 9.10 -5.42 6.97
N ASP A 3 8.61 -5.36 8.20
CA ASP A 3 7.74 -6.41 8.73
C ASP A 3 6.28 -6.20 8.28
N GLU A 4 5.90 -4.93 8.05
CA GLU A 4 4.54 -4.52 7.65
C GLU A 4 4.53 -3.37 6.64
N TYR A 5 3.68 -3.46 5.63
CA TYR A 5 3.35 -2.38 4.70
C TYR A 5 2.07 -1.68 5.14
N ARG A 6 2.18 -0.41 5.57
CA ARG A 6 1.05 0.44 5.94
C ARG A 6 0.81 1.47 4.82
N LEU A 7 -0.27 1.27 4.06
CA LEU A 7 -0.57 2.04 2.87
C LEU A 7 -1.81 2.89 3.06
N PHE A 8 -1.73 4.16 2.68
CA PHE A 8 -2.87 5.06 2.53
C PHE A 8 -3.15 5.26 1.04
N THR A 9 -4.34 4.84 0.60
CA THR A 9 -4.80 5.04 -0.78
C THR A 9 -5.69 6.26 -0.83
N TYR A 10 -5.31 7.23 -1.67
CA TYR A 10 -6.06 8.46 -1.89
C TYR A 10 -6.96 8.31 -3.12
N PRO A 11 -8.18 8.88 -3.12
CA PRO A 11 -9.12 8.77 -4.24
C PRO A 11 -8.76 9.72 -5.38
N VAL A 12 -7.53 9.60 -5.90
CA VAL A 12 -6.98 10.42 -7.00
C VAL A 12 -6.25 9.54 -8.00
N VAL A 13 -6.28 9.94 -9.27
CA VAL A 13 -5.54 9.25 -10.35
C VAL A 13 -4.26 10.01 -10.63
N GLN A 14 -3.11 9.39 -10.36
CA GLN A 14 -1.81 9.97 -10.69
C GLN A 14 -1.37 9.51 -12.09
N GLY A 15 -1.39 10.42 -13.07
CA GLY A 15 -0.99 10.09 -14.44
C GLY A 15 0.52 9.86 -14.65
N ARG A 16 1.37 10.43 -13.79
CA ARG A 16 2.84 10.26 -13.78
C ARG A 16 3.42 10.50 -12.38
N GLY A 17 4.56 9.90 -12.07
CA GLY A 17 5.28 10.12 -10.81
C GLY A 17 6.26 9.01 -10.46
N ARG A 18 6.85 9.12 -9.26
CA ARG A 18 7.71 8.07 -8.71
C ARG A 18 6.86 6.86 -8.33
N ARG A 19 7.27 5.67 -8.77
CA ARG A 19 6.65 4.40 -8.38
C ARG A 19 6.83 4.16 -6.88
N LEU A 20 5.87 3.46 -6.27
CA LEU A 20 5.98 2.99 -4.89
C LEU A 20 7.14 2.00 -4.71
N PHE A 21 7.36 1.15 -5.73
CA PHE A 21 8.46 0.21 -5.81
C PHE A 21 9.29 0.46 -7.08
N PRO A 22 10.62 0.34 -7.02
CA PRO A 22 11.47 0.47 -8.19
C PRO A 22 11.23 -0.71 -9.17
N ASP A 23 11.68 -0.54 -10.41
CA ASP A 23 11.61 -1.61 -11.41
C ASP A 23 12.48 -2.81 -10.97
N GLY A 24 12.00 -4.02 -11.25
CA GLY A 24 12.68 -5.27 -10.86
C GLY A 24 12.53 -5.65 -9.37
N TYR A 25 11.75 -4.91 -8.59
CA TYR A 25 11.49 -5.25 -7.20
C TYR A 25 10.54 -6.46 -7.07
N THR A 26 11.03 -7.54 -6.47
CA THR A 26 10.20 -8.71 -6.14
C THR A 26 9.28 -8.38 -4.97
N ILE A 27 7.97 -8.37 -5.22
CA ILE A 27 6.98 -8.15 -4.17
C ILE A 27 6.79 -9.49 -3.43
N PRO A 28 7.02 -9.54 -2.10
CA PRO A 28 6.79 -10.76 -1.35
C PRO A 28 5.29 -11.07 -1.26
N ALA A 29 4.95 -12.30 -0.86
CA ALA A 29 3.56 -12.62 -0.56
C ALA A 29 3.07 -11.75 0.60
N LEU A 30 1.96 -11.04 0.39
CA LEU A 30 1.39 -10.14 1.40
C LEU A 30 0.11 -10.74 1.98
N ARG A 31 -0.07 -10.58 3.29
CA ARG A 31 -1.32 -10.94 3.99
C ARG A 31 -1.93 -9.69 4.61
N LEU A 32 -3.20 -9.43 4.30
CA LEU A 32 -3.94 -8.31 4.92
C LEU A 32 -4.06 -8.55 6.43
N ALA A 33 -3.57 -7.60 7.21
CA ALA A 33 -3.55 -7.62 8.67
C ALA A 33 -4.58 -6.63 9.27
N ASP A 34 -4.82 -5.48 8.63
CA ASP A 34 -5.81 -4.49 9.05
C ASP A 34 -6.30 -3.68 7.84
N SER A 35 -7.52 -3.15 7.91
CA SER A 35 -8.09 -2.28 6.87
C SER A 35 -9.11 -1.32 7.47
N LYS A 36 -9.04 -0.04 7.06
CA LYS A 36 -9.94 1.02 7.53
C LYS A 36 -10.32 1.97 6.40
N SER A 37 -11.57 2.38 6.35
CA SER A 37 -12.05 3.43 5.44
C SER A 37 -12.33 4.71 6.22
N PHE A 38 -11.89 5.85 5.68
CA PHE A 38 -12.14 7.16 6.26
C PHE A 38 -13.29 7.87 5.53
N ARG A 39 -13.99 8.77 6.23
CA ARG A 39 -15.06 9.60 5.63
C ARG A 39 -14.60 10.46 4.46
N SER A 40 -13.30 10.77 4.38
CA SER A 40 -12.68 11.50 3.27
C SER A 40 -12.52 10.67 1.98
N GLY A 41 -12.87 9.39 1.99
CA GLY A 41 -12.65 8.47 0.87
C GLY A 41 -11.23 7.88 0.82
N ILE A 42 -10.34 8.26 1.73
CA ILE A 42 -9.04 7.62 1.91
C ILE A 42 -9.25 6.22 2.51
N THR A 43 -8.43 5.24 2.09
CA THR A 43 -8.38 3.93 2.73
C THR A 43 -7.01 3.67 3.33
N TYR A 44 -6.98 3.03 4.49
CA TYR A 44 -5.78 2.48 5.11
C TYR A 44 -5.79 0.97 4.98
N THR A 45 -4.65 0.40 4.65
CA THR A 45 -4.42 -1.05 4.67
C THR A 45 -3.08 -1.35 5.32
N CYS A 46 -3.04 -2.41 6.14
CA CYS A 46 -1.81 -2.97 6.69
C CYS A 46 -1.61 -4.37 6.12
N TYR A 47 -0.43 -4.65 5.55
CA TYR A 47 -0.06 -5.97 5.07
C TYR A 47 1.19 -6.47 5.76
N ALA A 48 1.14 -7.67 6.33
CA ALA A 48 2.33 -8.36 6.80
C ALA A 48 3.00 -9.14 5.67
N VAL A 49 4.33 -9.20 5.69
CA VAL A 49 5.12 -10.07 4.79
C VAL A 49 4.98 -11.52 5.24
N ARG A 50 4.71 -12.42 4.30
CA ARG A 50 4.65 -13.87 4.51
C ARG A 50 5.94 -14.56 4.09
#